data_AF-A0A7W8S223-F1
#
_entry.id   AF-A0A7W8S223-F1
#
_cell.length_a   1.000
_cell.length_b   1.000
_cell.length_c   1.000
_cell.angle_alpha   90.00
_cell.angle_beta   90.00
_cell.angle_gamma   90.00
#
_symmetry.space_group_name_H-M   'P 1'
#
loop_
_entity.id
_entity.type
_entity.pdbx_description
1 polymer ?
#
loop_
_entity_poly.entity_id
_entity_poly.type
_entity_poly.pdbx_seq_one_letter_code
_entity_poly.pdbx_strand_id
1 'polypeptide(L)'
;MFSWSREFAVTVTAVFVMACAGSSWATEQAQQRRAGRDVRQETRQGSRHTKQECRATDQKSNSQCRQDKRQTKQNGRQAARNIKY
;
A
#
# COMPACT_ATOMS: atom_id res chain seq x y z
N MET A 1 -19.47 -23.31 43.04
CA MET A 1 -18.08 -22.99 42.66
C MET A 1 -17.79 -23.29 41.18
N PHE A 2 -18.26 -24.43 40.62
CA PHE A 2 -18.01 -24.80 39.21
C PHE A 2 -18.66 -23.92 38.11
N SER A 3 -19.78 -23.23 38.41
CA SER A 3 -20.41 -22.30 37.44
C SER A 3 -19.60 -21.01 37.31
N TRP A 4 -19.08 -20.48 38.41
CA TRP A 4 -18.27 -19.24 38.41
C TRP A 4 -16.97 -19.40 37.60
N SER A 5 -16.32 -20.57 37.66
CA SER A 5 -15.15 -20.89 36.85
C SER A 5 -15.46 -21.05 35.36
N ARG A 6 -16.67 -21.51 34.99
CA ARG A 6 -17.11 -21.62 33.60
C ARG A 6 -17.40 -20.25 32.99
N GLU A 7 -18.13 -19.39 33.69
CA GLU A 7 -18.42 -18.02 33.24
C GLU A 7 -17.13 -17.19 33.10
N PHE A 8 -16.18 -17.38 34.02
CA PHE A 8 -14.87 -16.72 33.95
C PHE A 8 -14.02 -17.23 32.77
N ALA A 9 -14.03 -18.53 32.50
CA ALA A 9 -13.33 -19.09 31.34
C ALA A 9 -13.93 -18.59 30.00
N VAL A 10 -15.26 -18.49 29.90
CA VAL A 10 -15.93 -17.98 28.69
C VAL A 10 -15.60 -16.51 28.46
N THR A 11 -15.62 -15.68 29.50
CA THR A 11 -15.29 -14.25 29.38
C THR A 11 -13.82 -14.02 29.01
N VAL A 12 -12.88 -14.74 29.63
CA VAL A 12 -11.45 -14.66 29.27
C VAL A 12 -11.21 -15.08 27.82
N THR A 13 -11.85 -16.16 27.37
CA THR A 13 -11.71 -16.64 25.98
C THR A 13 -12.28 -15.62 24.99
N ALA A 14 -13.43 -15.02 25.27
CA ALA A 14 -14.04 -14.00 24.43
C ALA A 14 -13.16 -12.74 24.30
N VAL A 15 -12.57 -12.28 25.42
CA VAL A 15 -11.64 -11.13 25.42
C VAL A 15 -10.39 -11.45 24.61
N PHE A 16 -9.84 -12.65 24.75
CA PHE A 16 -8.66 -13.08 24.00
C PHE A 16 -8.91 -13.10 22.48
N VAL A 17 -10.04 -13.68 22.03
CA VAL A 17 -10.43 -13.70 20.62
C VAL A 17 -10.57 -12.29 20.05
N MET A 18 -11.20 -11.37 20.81
CA MET A 18 -11.38 -9.98 20.37
C MET A 18 -10.05 -9.23 20.25
N ALA A 19 -9.10 -9.46 21.17
CA ALA A 19 -7.75 -8.89 21.10
C ALA A 19 -6.93 -9.40 19.90
N CYS A 20 -7.02 -10.70 19.60
CA CYS A 20 -6.36 -11.29 18.43
C CYS A 20 -6.92 -10.74 17.11
N ALA A 21 -8.24 -10.54 17.01
CA ALA A 21 -8.86 -9.98 15.82
C ALA A 21 -8.32 -8.58 15.48
N GLY A 22 -8.21 -7.67 16.46
CA GLY A 22 -7.67 -6.33 16.24
C GLY A 22 -6.22 -6.31 15.77
N SER A 23 -5.42 -7.29 16.22
CA SER A 23 -4.01 -7.46 15.83
C SER A 23 -3.86 -7.83 14.34
N SER A 24 -4.77 -8.66 13.83
CA SER A 24 -4.78 -9.07 12.41
C SER A 24 -5.07 -7.90 11.47
N TRP A 25 -6.06 -7.08 11.81
CA TRP A 25 -6.46 -5.91 11.01
C TRP A 25 -5.34 -4.86 10.94
N ALA A 26 -4.66 -4.62 12.06
CA ALA A 26 -3.52 -3.70 12.10
C ALA A 26 -2.36 -4.18 11.19
N THR A 27 -2.17 -5.49 11.08
CA THR A 27 -1.10 -6.09 10.26
C THR A 27 -1.41 -5.97 8.77
N GLU A 28 -2.64 -6.27 8.36
CA GLU A 28 -3.09 -6.10 6.98
C GLU A 28 -2.99 -4.64 6.54
N GLN A 29 -3.46 -3.73 7.41
CA GLN A 29 -3.37 -2.30 7.14
C GLN A 29 -1.91 -1.84 6.99
N ALA A 30 -0.99 -2.35 7.83
CA ALA A 30 0.44 -2.08 7.73
C ALA A 30 1.04 -2.56 6.39
N GLN A 31 0.62 -3.74 5.91
CA GLN A 31 1.04 -4.29 4.62
C GLN A 31 0.53 -3.43 3.46
N GLN A 32 -0.73 -2.99 3.48
CA GLN A 32 -1.29 -2.08 2.49
C GLN A 32 -0.52 -0.75 2.44
N ARG A 33 -0.11 -0.17 3.61
CA ARG A 33 0.75 1.04 3.64
C ARG A 33 2.09 0.81 2.93
N ARG A 34 2.69 -0.37 3.11
CA ARG A 34 3.99 -0.75 2.50
C ARG A 34 3.83 -0.89 0.99
N ALA A 35 2.85 -1.68 0.53
CA ALA A 35 2.56 -1.86 -0.88
C ALA A 35 2.30 -0.50 -1.60
N GLY A 36 1.54 0.40 -0.97
CA GLY A 36 1.33 1.75 -1.51
C GLY A 36 2.62 2.60 -1.60
N ARG A 37 3.60 2.38 -0.71
CA ARG A 37 4.92 3.02 -0.81
C ARG A 37 5.75 2.41 -1.94
N ASP A 38 5.74 1.09 -2.08
CA ASP A 38 6.53 0.38 -3.06
C ASP A 38 6.12 0.78 -4.48
N VAL A 39 4.81 0.78 -4.78
CA VAL A 39 4.27 1.28 -6.06
C VAL A 39 4.74 2.71 -6.36
N ARG A 40 4.77 3.59 -5.34
CA ARG A 40 5.24 4.97 -5.52
C ARG A 40 6.74 5.03 -5.81
N GLN A 41 7.55 4.17 -5.22
CA GLN A 41 9.00 4.13 -5.47
C GLN A 41 9.31 3.55 -6.84
N GLU A 42 8.70 2.43 -7.20
CA GLU A 42 8.84 1.81 -8.52
C GLU A 42 8.42 2.80 -9.62
N THR A 43 7.25 3.45 -9.46
CA THR A 43 6.80 4.47 -10.43
C THR A 43 7.80 5.64 -10.53
N ARG A 44 8.40 6.07 -9.41
CA ARG A 44 9.41 7.15 -9.44
C ARG A 44 10.66 6.74 -10.20
N GLN A 45 11.12 5.49 -10.05
CA GLN A 45 12.28 4.97 -10.75
C GLN A 45 11.97 4.75 -12.23
N GLY A 46 10.87 4.04 -12.54
CA GLY A 46 10.40 3.80 -13.91
C GLY A 46 10.18 5.12 -14.67
N SER A 47 9.52 6.11 -14.08
CA SER A 47 9.31 7.42 -14.72
C SER A 47 10.59 8.23 -14.96
N ARG A 48 11.70 7.91 -14.27
CA ARG A 48 13.03 8.47 -14.60
C ARG A 48 13.61 7.75 -15.81
N HIS A 49 13.54 6.42 -15.82
CA HIS A 49 14.01 5.58 -16.92
C HIS A 49 13.29 5.91 -18.23
N THR A 50 11.95 5.88 -18.24
CA THR A 50 11.13 6.23 -19.42
C THR A 50 11.46 7.63 -19.96
N LYS A 51 11.79 8.59 -19.10
CA LYS A 51 12.20 9.93 -19.56
C LYS A 51 13.59 9.93 -20.20
N GLN A 52 14.53 9.15 -19.66
CA GLN A 52 15.87 9.02 -20.25
C GLN A 52 15.78 8.36 -21.62
N GLU A 53 15.01 7.27 -21.71
CA GLU A 53 14.75 6.56 -22.96
C GLU A 53 14.04 7.43 -24.00
N CYS A 54 13.01 8.20 -23.60
CA CYS A 54 12.31 9.15 -24.47
C CYS A 54 13.27 10.20 -25.08
N ARG A 55 14.28 10.63 -24.33
CA ARG A 55 15.31 11.55 -24.82
C ARG A 55 16.35 10.86 -25.68
N ALA A 56 16.74 9.64 -25.33
CA ALA A 56 17.78 8.89 -26.05
C ALA A 56 17.30 8.41 -27.43
N THR A 57 16.01 8.16 -27.56
CA THR A 57 15.40 7.69 -28.82
C THR A 57 14.92 8.83 -29.72
N ASP A 58 15.12 10.10 -29.32
CA ASP A 58 14.64 11.32 -30.01
C ASP A 58 13.16 11.26 -30.46
N GLN A 59 12.36 10.42 -29.81
CA GLN A 59 10.97 10.17 -30.21
C GLN A 59 10.06 11.37 -30.00
N LYS A 60 10.42 12.29 -29.09
CA LYS A 60 9.61 13.45 -28.71
C LYS A 60 10.47 14.61 -28.23
N SER A 61 9.89 15.81 -28.24
CA SER A 61 10.50 17.00 -27.63
C SER A 61 10.70 16.84 -26.10
N ASN A 62 11.65 17.57 -25.52
CA ASN A 62 11.94 17.50 -24.08
C ASN A 62 10.72 17.87 -23.22
N SER A 63 9.86 18.77 -23.70
CA SER A 63 8.62 19.17 -23.02
C SER A 63 7.63 18.01 -22.98
N GLN A 64 7.44 17.28 -24.08
CA GLN A 64 6.62 16.08 -24.13
C GLN A 64 7.16 14.98 -23.21
N CYS A 65 8.46 14.67 -23.23
CA CYS A 65 9.03 13.69 -22.29
C CYS A 65 8.86 14.11 -20.81
N ARG A 66 8.78 15.42 -20.51
CA ARG A 66 8.48 15.93 -19.16
C ARG A 66 7.00 15.75 -18.80
N GLN A 67 6.09 15.93 -19.75
CA GLN A 67 4.65 15.71 -19.56
C GLN A 67 4.36 14.22 -19.32
N ASP A 68 4.90 13.33 -20.16
CA ASP A 68 4.75 11.88 -20.01
C ASP A 68 5.22 11.42 -18.62
N LYS A 69 6.41 11.88 -18.18
CA LYS A 69 6.90 11.62 -16.82
C LYS A 69 5.94 12.09 -15.72
N ARG A 70 5.29 13.26 -15.90
CA ARG A 70 4.30 13.75 -14.93
C ARG A 70 3.08 12.85 -14.93
N GLN A 71 2.59 12.44 -16.10
CA GLN A 71 1.44 11.57 -16.24
C GLN A 71 1.70 10.19 -15.60
N THR A 72 2.84 9.55 -15.89
CA THR A 72 3.22 8.27 -15.26
C THR A 72 3.23 8.37 -13.75
N LYS A 73 3.75 9.47 -13.18
CA LYS A 73 3.73 9.69 -11.73
C LYS A 73 2.32 9.88 -11.16
N GLN A 74 1.42 10.52 -11.90
CA GLN A 74 0.03 10.65 -11.47
C GLN A 74 -0.67 9.29 -11.48
N ASN A 75 -0.43 8.47 -12.52
CA ASN A 75 -0.96 7.12 -12.60
C ASN A 75 -0.48 6.26 -11.43
N GLY A 76 0.81 6.27 -11.10
CA GLY A 76 1.31 5.51 -9.93
C GLY A 76 0.82 6.06 -8.58
N ARG A 77 0.57 7.38 -8.46
CA ARG A 77 -0.10 7.94 -7.27
C ARG A 77 -1.54 7.45 -7.17
N GLN A 78 -2.24 7.31 -8.28
CA GLN A 78 -3.59 6.77 -8.32
C GLN A 78 -3.58 5.28 -7.98
N ALA A 79 -2.69 4.49 -8.58
CA ALA A 79 -2.50 3.09 -8.27
C ALA A 79 -2.23 2.87 -6.77
N ALA A 80 -1.34 3.66 -6.18
CA ALA A 80 -1.06 3.61 -4.75
C ALA A 80 -2.23 4.04 -3.85
N ARG A 81 -3.21 4.80 -4.36
CA ARG A 81 -4.46 5.11 -3.64
C ARG A 81 -5.49 3.99 -3.77
N ASN A 82 -5.46 3.26 -4.89
CA ASN A 82 -6.34 2.12 -5.12
C ASN A 82 -5.95 0.91 -4.25
N ILE A 83 -4.71 0.87 -3.76
CA ILE A 83 -4.32 0.00 -2.65
C ILE A 83 -5.03 0.53 -1.40
N LYS A 84 -6.23 -0.02 -1.15
CA LYS A 84 -7.14 0.39 -0.09
C LYS A 84 -6.53 0.13 1.30
N TYR A 85 -7.11 0.80 2.28
CA TYR A 85 -6.74 0.90 3.69
C TYR A 85 -7.85 0.36 4.58
#